data_AF-A0A0F6H7P5-F1
#
_entry.id   AF-A0A0F6H7P5-F1
#
_cell.length_a   1.000
_cell.length_b   1.000
_cell.length_c   1.000
_cell.angle_alpha   90.00
_cell.angle_beta   90.00
_cell.angle_gamma   90.00
#
_symmetry.space_group_name_H-M   'P 1'
#
loop_
_entity.id
_entity.type
_entity.pdbx_description
1 polymer ?
#
loop_
_entity_poly.entity_id
_entity_poly.type
_entity_poly.pdbx_seq_one_letter_code
_entity_poly.pdbx_strand_id
1 'polypeptide(L)'
;MKFNLDTPFDYLGIDTLRLFTAAENVEVNPDLFKPKAYKTKEGKTILCTTDSGLSMIRIQHTRYVAFYYFCFSLSRLYNGLNYSSYSPIDYKEITTRLDIILERNGLTVMNWFDIKVSRIDLFRNIKLLEDYNSYLPIMKTVSVPRTKVKPVEDSRYHQNDSFKLVFYDKTELLREVVKIADSVLRIECRYMSPKKIKKELGSNYFFQITNGALEGYFYKYCEKAFSTLKQFEFKPASNDLKTELVRYFTIQKKRYPKRLADEAFSYLEKYQADTLDVYLSESKLVIPNKSESERKRKERKRKKVNELLNAAILIEQTILNEGSHINYLRSLLFENPSKISLLKKESKRVPA
;
A
#
# COMPACT_ATOMS: atom_id res chain seq x y z
N MET A 1 15.25 22.38 -14.34
CA MET A 1 13.85 22.03 -14.05
C MET A 1 13.59 22.32 -12.57
N LYS A 2 12.57 23.11 -12.23
CA LYS A 2 12.08 23.19 -10.85
C LYS A 2 11.30 21.91 -10.60
N PHE A 3 11.88 20.98 -9.86
CA PHE A 3 11.18 19.77 -9.45
C PHE A 3 10.16 20.15 -8.37
N ASN A 4 8.92 19.64 -8.46
CA ASN A 4 7.95 19.77 -7.38
C ASN A 4 8.32 18.78 -6.26
N LEU A 5 9.43 19.05 -5.58
CA LEU A 5 9.98 18.28 -4.47
C LEU A 5 9.59 18.88 -3.11
N ASP A 6 9.04 20.09 -3.09
CA ASP A 6 8.76 20.84 -1.85
C ASP A 6 7.54 20.30 -1.08
N THR A 7 6.81 19.33 -1.64
CA THR A 7 5.49 18.89 -1.14
C THR A 7 5.34 17.36 -1.05
N PRO A 8 6.30 16.61 -0.46
CA PRO A 8 6.23 15.14 -0.43
C PRO A 8 5.07 14.59 0.41
N PHE A 9 4.40 15.44 1.20
CA PHE A 9 3.32 15.08 2.14
C PHE A 9 1.91 15.50 1.67
N ASP A 10 1.81 16.37 0.66
CA ASP A 10 0.56 17.09 0.37
C ASP A 10 -0.49 16.22 -0.31
N TYR A 11 -0.04 15.27 -1.15
CA TYR A 11 -0.92 14.53 -2.04
C TYR A 11 -0.81 13.01 -1.84
N LEU A 12 -1.88 12.32 -2.23
CA LEU A 12 -1.82 10.91 -2.56
C LEU A 12 -1.07 10.78 -3.90
N GLY A 13 0.06 10.08 -3.88
CA GLY A 13 0.89 9.87 -5.06
C GLY A 13 0.58 8.56 -5.77
N ILE A 14 0.82 8.54 -7.08
CA ILE A 14 0.88 7.35 -7.91
C ILE A 14 2.35 7.15 -8.28
N ASP A 15 2.96 6.12 -7.73
CA ASP A 15 4.34 5.79 -8.05
C ASP A 15 4.38 5.05 -9.38
N THR A 16 4.05 3.76 -9.41
CA THR A 16 4.19 2.93 -10.59
C THR A 16 2.88 2.71 -11.32
N LEU A 17 2.90 2.84 -12.66
CA LEU A 17 1.91 2.28 -13.56
C LEU A 17 2.52 1.17 -14.43
N ARG A 18 1.74 0.12 -14.66
CA ARG A 18 2.03 -0.88 -15.70
C ARG A 18 0.85 -1.00 -16.64
N LEU A 19 1.03 -0.49 -17.83
CA LEU A 19 0.08 -0.64 -18.92
C LEU A 19 0.42 -1.88 -19.74
N PHE A 20 -0.56 -2.44 -20.43
CA PHE A 20 -0.34 -3.53 -21.37
C PHE A 20 -1.37 -3.52 -22.49
N THR A 21 -0.97 -4.04 -23.65
CA THR A 21 -1.85 -4.27 -24.78
C THR A 21 -1.36 -5.48 -25.58
N ALA A 22 -2.25 -6.02 -26.42
CA ALA A 22 -1.93 -7.14 -27.29
C ALA A 22 -0.86 -6.69 -28.32
N ALA A 23 0.01 -7.60 -28.74
CA ALA A 23 1.09 -7.26 -29.66
C ALA A 23 0.57 -6.74 -31.01
N GLU A 24 -0.63 -7.15 -31.39
CA GLU A 24 -1.35 -6.72 -32.59
C GLU A 24 -1.78 -5.25 -32.52
N ASN A 25 -1.70 -4.59 -31.36
CA ASN A 25 -2.00 -3.16 -31.21
C ASN A 25 -0.72 -2.27 -31.21
N VAL A 26 0.44 -2.87 -31.53
CA VAL A 26 1.72 -2.18 -31.56
C VAL A 26 2.43 -2.44 -32.88
N GLU A 27 2.64 -1.38 -33.64
CA GLU A 27 3.51 -1.41 -34.81
C GLU A 27 4.97 -1.31 -34.38
N VAL A 28 5.84 -2.05 -35.05
CA VAL A 28 7.27 -2.14 -34.73
C VAL A 28 8.08 -1.71 -35.94
N ASN A 29 8.88 -0.67 -35.78
CA ASN A 29 9.93 -0.33 -36.72
C ASN A 29 11.19 -1.16 -36.39
N PRO A 30 11.57 -2.14 -37.23
CA PRO A 30 12.67 -3.05 -36.96
C PRO A 30 14.05 -2.37 -36.92
N ASP A 31 14.21 -1.21 -37.56
CA ASP A 31 15.49 -0.50 -37.62
C ASP A 31 15.83 0.20 -36.29
N LEU A 32 14.78 0.58 -35.55
CA LEU A 32 14.88 1.31 -34.29
C LEU A 32 14.68 0.40 -33.07
N PHE A 33 13.79 -0.60 -33.16
CA PHE A 33 13.47 -1.45 -32.02
C PHE A 33 14.55 -2.51 -31.77
N LYS A 34 15.46 -2.22 -30.84
CA LYS A 34 16.60 -3.08 -30.48
C LYS A 34 16.50 -3.59 -29.02
N PRO A 35 15.52 -4.45 -28.69
CA PRO A 35 15.36 -4.93 -27.32
C PRO A 35 16.43 -5.94 -26.94
N LYS A 36 16.74 -6.01 -25.64
CA LYS A 36 17.58 -7.06 -25.07
C LYS A 36 16.71 -8.25 -24.64
N ALA A 37 17.19 -9.47 -24.86
CA ALA A 37 16.52 -10.68 -24.41
C ALA A 37 16.94 -11.06 -22.98
N TYR A 38 15.96 -11.39 -22.13
CA TYR A 38 16.19 -11.84 -20.76
C TYR A 38 15.40 -13.11 -20.47
N LYS A 39 15.85 -13.89 -19.51
CA LYS A 39 15.11 -15.05 -18.98
C LYS A 39 14.43 -14.66 -17.66
N THR A 40 13.15 -14.95 -17.52
CA THR A 40 12.45 -14.82 -16.23
C THR A 40 12.90 -15.93 -15.28
N LYS A 41 12.52 -15.82 -14.00
CA LYS A 41 12.77 -16.87 -13.00
C LYS A 41 12.15 -18.21 -13.39
N GLU A 42 11.05 -18.18 -14.15
CA GLU A 42 10.39 -19.37 -14.70
C GLU A 42 10.97 -19.81 -16.06
N GLY A 43 12.11 -19.24 -16.49
CA GLY A 43 12.80 -19.61 -17.73
C GLY A 43 12.20 -19.05 -19.03
N LYS A 44 11.16 -18.20 -18.94
CA LYS A 44 10.54 -17.60 -20.13
C LYS A 44 11.42 -16.50 -20.71
N THR A 45 11.58 -16.46 -22.02
CA THR A 45 12.27 -15.34 -22.68
C THR A 45 11.35 -14.13 -22.74
N ILE A 46 11.85 -12.97 -22.33
CA ILE A 46 11.20 -11.67 -22.52
C ILE A 46 12.14 -10.77 -23.32
N LEU A 47 11.58 -9.87 -24.12
CA LEU A 47 12.33 -8.80 -24.78
C LEU A 47 12.07 -7.51 -24.04
N CYS A 48 13.12 -6.80 -23.64
CA CYS A 48 12.99 -5.57 -22.88
C CYS A 48 13.95 -4.49 -23.40
N THR A 49 13.41 -3.29 -23.57
CA THR A 49 14.19 -2.06 -23.73
C THR A 49 13.71 -1.04 -22.71
N THR A 50 14.59 -0.14 -22.27
CA THR A 50 14.28 0.88 -21.27
C THR A 50 14.82 2.22 -21.75
N ASP A 51 13.99 3.24 -21.67
CA ASP A 51 14.35 4.59 -22.09
C ASP A 51 13.56 5.65 -21.30
N SER A 52 14.22 6.72 -20.87
CA SER A 52 13.66 7.80 -20.03
C SER A 52 12.79 7.35 -18.85
N GLY A 53 13.12 6.20 -18.25
CA GLY A 53 12.36 5.64 -17.12
C GLY A 53 11.11 4.83 -17.51
N LEU A 54 10.83 4.66 -18.81
CA LEU A 54 9.86 3.73 -19.35
C LEU A 54 10.54 2.41 -19.73
N SER A 55 10.06 1.30 -19.19
CA SER A 55 10.43 -0.04 -19.65
C SER A 55 9.37 -0.61 -20.57
N MET A 56 9.78 -0.98 -21.78
CA MET A 56 8.96 -1.60 -22.81
C MET A 56 9.31 -3.08 -22.88
N ILE A 57 8.38 -3.94 -22.48
CA ILE A 57 8.61 -5.38 -22.31
C ILE A 57 7.64 -6.15 -23.20
N ARG A 58 8.16 -6.94 -24.14
CA ARG A 58 7.37 -7.90 -24.92
C ARG A 58 7.45 -9.28 -24.28
N ILE A 59 6.29 -9.89 -24.03
CA ILE A 59 6.19 -11.24 -23.48
C ILE A 59 5.38 -12.11 -24.44
N GLN A 60 5.97 -13.23 -24.86
CA GLN A 60 5.28 -14.27 -25.62
C GLN A 60 4.57 -15.22 -24.64
N HIS A 61 3.24 -15.30 -24.72
CA HIS A 61 2.44 -16.19 -23.85
C HIS A 61 2.17 -17.54 -24.49
N THR A 62 1.80 -17.55 -25.77
CA THR A 62 1.60 -18.74 -26.60
C THR A 62 2.24 -18.51 -27.96
N ARG A 63 2.14 -19.45 -28.91
CA ARG A 63 2.63 -19.24 -30.28
C ARG A 63 1.98 -18.03 -30.97
N TYR A 64 0.71 -17.75 -30.66
CA TYR A 64 -0.10 -16.74 -31.35
C TYR A 64 -0.48 -15.54 -30.47
N VAL A 65 -0.15 -15.58 -29.18
CA VAL A 65 -0.52 -14.53 -28.23
C VAL A 65 0.72 -13.93 -27.60
N ALA A 66 0.95 -12.65 -27.87
CA ALA A 66 1.98 -11.83 -27.26
C ALA A 66 1.39 -10.53 -26.72
N PHE A 67 2.03 -9.98 -25.70
CA PHE A 67 1.66 -8.69 -25.13
C PHE A 67 2.87 -7.79 -24.99
N TYR A 68 2.65 -6.49 -25.15
CA TYR A 68 3.57 -5.46 -24.70
C TYR A 68 3.13 -4.94 -23.33
N TYR A 69 4.11 -4.71 -22.46
CA TYR A 69 3.95 -4.08 -21.17
C TYR A 69 4.79 -2.81 -21.12
N PHE A 70 4.17 -1.72 -20.68
CA PHE A 70 4.79 -0.42 -20.50
C PHE A 70 4.83 -0.13 -18.99
N CYS A 71 6.01 -0.22 -18.39
CA CYS A 71 6.21 -0.02 -16.94
C CYS A 71 6.96 1.29 -16.69
N PHE A 72 6.40 2.20 -15.90
CA PHE A 72 7.03 3.48 -15.60
C PHE A 72 6.55 4.02 -14.24
N SER A 73 7.31 4.94 -13.66
CA SER A 73 6.85 5.74 -12.53
C SER A 73 6.23 7.04 -13.04
N LEU A 74 5.00 7.35 -12.63
CA LEU A 74 4.36 8.62 -12.98
C LEU A 74 5.11 9.79 -12.36
N SER A 75 5.57 9.64 -11.12
CA SER A 75 6.36 10.66 -10.45
C SER A 75 7.60 11.02 -11.28
N ARG A 76 8.33 10.03 -11.83
CA ARG A 76 9.46 10.30 -12.73
C ARG A 76 9.07 10.76 -14.12
N LEU A 77 7.94 10.32 -14.66
CA LEU A 77 7.46 10.79 -15.96
C LEU A 77 7.15 12.30 -15.93
N TYR A 78 6.58 12.80 -14.84
CA TYR A 78 6.27 14.23 -14.66
C TYR A 78 7.44 15.04 -14.11
N ASN A 79 8.17 14.49 -13.14
CA ASN A 79 9.11 15.25 -12.32
C ASN A 79 10.57 14.78 -12.47
N GLY A 80 10.87 13.80 -13.33
CA GLY A 80 12.23 13.26 -13.50
C GLY A 80 12.76 12.41 -12.33
N LEU A 81 12.06 12.39 -11.18
CA LEU A 81 12.43 11.68 -9.95
C LEU A 81 11.22 10.94 -9.37
N ASN A 82 11.44 9.85 -8.62
CA ASN A 82 10.37 8.97 -8.09
C ASN A 82 9.79 9.40 -6.72
N TYR A 83 10.08 10.62 -6.25
CA TYR A 83 9.82 11.02 -4.85
C TYR A 83 8.69 12.04 -4.70
N SER A 84 8.20 12.62 -5.79
CA SER A 84 7.11 13.60 -5.74
C SER A 84 5.76 12.90 -5.60
N SER A 85 4.94 13.41 -4.69
CA SER A 85 3.52 13.05 -4.55
C SER A 85 2.66 13.61 -5.71
N TYR A 86 3.19 14.58 -6.46
CA TYR A 86 2.54 15.17 -7.63
C TYR A 86 2.61 14.22 -8.85
N SER A 87 1.59 13.38 -8.99
CA SER A 87 1.55 12.32 -10.00
C SER A 87 0.12 11.91 -10.39
N PRO A 88 -0.72 12.86 -10.87
CA PRO A 88 -2.07 12.53 -11.31
C PRO A 88 -2.11 11.58 -12.51
N ILE A 89 -3.22 10.86 -12.67
CA ILE A 89 -3.59 10.34 -13.99
C ILE A 89 -4.17 11.50 -14.80
N ASP A 90 -3.43 11.93 -15.81
CA ASP A 90 -3.93 12.65 -16.97
C ASP A 90 -3.72 11.76 -18.20
N TYR A 91 -4.81 11.16 -18.69
CA TYR A 91 -4.74 10.24 -19.83
C TYR A 91 -4.05 10.88 -21.04
N LYS A 92 -4.46 12.09 -21.43
CA LYS A 92 -3.96 12.73 -22.65
C LYS A 92 -2.49 13.06 -22.52
N GLU A 93 -2.08 13.63 -21.38
CA GLU A 93 -0.69 13.98 -21.16
C GLU A 93 0.21 12.73 -21.09
N ILE A 94 -0.24 11.69 -20.37
CA ILE A 94 0.52 10.44 -20.23
C ILE A 94 0.69 9.77 -21.60
N THR A 95 -0.38 9.60 -22.39
CA THR A 95 -0.26 8.95 -23.71
C THR A 95 0.63 9.76 -24.64
N THR A 96 0.49 11.09 -24.67
CA THR A 96 1.35 11.96 -25.50
C THR A 96 2.83 11.81 -25.15
N ARG A 97 3.17 11.78 -23.85
CA ARG A 97 4.55 11.57 -23.41
C ARG A 97 5.07 10.17 -23.72
N LEU A 98 4.21 9.15 -23.57
CA LEU A 98 4.57 7.78 -23.90
C LEU A 98 4.79 7.61 -25.39
N ASP A 99 3.93 8.16 -26.25
CA ASP A 99 4.06 8.09 -27.72
C ASP A 99 5.44 8.59 -28.17
N ILE A 100 5.86 9.77 -27.69
CA ILE A 100 7.20 10.32 -28.00
C ILE A 100 8.34 9.36 -27.63
N ILE A 101 8.23 8.70 -26.46
CA ILE A 101 9.25 7.74 -26.01
C ILE A 101 9.17 6.43 -26.81
N LEU A 102 7.97 5.97 -27.13
CA LEU A 102 7.77 4.73 -27.87
C LEU A 102 8.25 4.86 -29.32
N GLU A 103 7.88 5.94 -30.01
CA GLU A 103 8.20 6.19 -31.42
C GLU A 103 9.70 6.21 -31.66
N ARG A 104 10.47 6.91 -30.82
CA ARG A 104 11.94 6.94 -30.92
C ARG A 104 12.60 5.59 -30.60
N ASN A 105 11.89 4.69 -29.93
CA ASN A 105 12.31 3.30 -29.69
C ASN A 105 11.73 2.33 -30.74
N GLY A 106 11.12 2.84 -31.82
CA GLY A 106 10.57 2.03 -32.90
C GLY A 106 9.27 1.34 -32.56
N LEU A 107 8.48 1.85 -31.62
CA LEU A 107 7.17 1.31 -31.26
C LEU A 107 6.08 2.37 -31.45
N THR A 108 4.96 1.99 -32.07
CA THR A 108 3.78 2.87 -32.19
C THR A 108 2.55 2.13 -31.69
N VAL A 109 1.83 2.71 -30.73
CA VAL A 109 0.55 2.16 -30.26
C VAL A 109 -0.54 2.60 -31.22
N MET A 110 -1.22 1.66 -31.87
CA MET A 110 -2.26 2.00 -32.85
C MET A 110 -3.53 2.54 -32.20
N ASN A 111 -3.96 1.93 -31.08
CA ASN A 111 -5.15 2.34 -30.36
C ASN A 111 -4.92 2.40 -28.84
N TRP A 112 -4.83 3.62 -28.30
CA TRP A 112 -4.71 3.85 -26.86
C TRP A 112 -5.97 3.47 -26.06
N PHE A 113 -7.15 3.39 -26.69
CA PHE A 113 -8.37 2.96 -25.99
C PHE A 113 -8.33 1.47 -25.62
N ASP A 114 -7.53 0.65 -26.31
CA ASP A 114 -7.37 -0.77 -26.02
C ASP A 114 -6.30 -1.07 -24.96
N ILE A 115 -5.60 -0.03 -24.48
CA ILE A 115 -4.57 -0.16 -23.46
C ILE A 115 -5.21 -0.42 -22.10
N LYS A 116 -4.72 -1.44 -21.41
CA LYS A 116 -5.20 -1.87 -20.10
C LYS A 116 -4.16 -1.66 -19.03
N VAL A 117 -4.61 -1.43 -17.80
CA VAL A 117 -3.76 -1.34 -16.62
C VAL A 117 -3.66 -2.70 -15.95
N SER A 118 -2.44 -3.12 -15.65
CA SER A 118 -2.12 -4.38 -14.96
C SER A 118 -1.52 -4.18 -13.58
N ARG A 119 -0.91 -3.01 -13.33
CA ARG A 119 -0.44 -2.61 -12.00
C ARG A 119 -0.57 -1.11 -11.76
N ILE A 120 -0.93 -0.77 -10.53
CA ILE A 120 -0.98 0.59 -10.00
C ILE A 120 -0.41 0.55 -8.59
N ASP A 121 0.56 1.40 -8.30
CA ASP A 121 1.12 1.56 -6.96
C ASP A 121 0.79 2.96 -6.45
N LEU A 122 -0.11 3.04 -5.47
CA LEU A 122 -0.48 4.29 -4.79
C LEU A 122 0.33 4.44 -3.50
N PHE A 123 0.67 5.66 -3.12
CA PHE A 123 1.35 5.90 -1.86
C PHE A 123 0.94 7.21 -1.20
N ARG A 124 1.05 7.24 0.13
CA ARG A 124 0.94 8.46 0.92
C ARG A 124 2.10 8.51 1.92
N ASN A 125 2.78 9.64 1.97
CA ASN A 125 3.74 9.93 3.03
C ASN A 125 3.01 10.70 4.14
N ILE A 126 3.24 10.30 5.38
CA ILE A 126 2.71 10.94 6.58
C ILE A 126 3.89 11.44 7.38
N LYS A 127 3.96 12.75 7.59
CA LYS A 127 4.85 13.37 8.57
C LYS A 127 4.41 12.91 9.95
N LEU A 128 5.33 12.37 10.75
CA LEU A 128 5.06 11.90 12.10
C LEU A 128 5.38 12.99 13.13
N LEU A 129 4.76 12.91 14.32
CA LEU A 129 5.07 13.81 15.43
C LEU A 129 6.38 13.45 16.12
N GLU A 130 6.70 12.15 16.12
CA GLU A 130 7.91 11.56 16.69
C GLU A 130 8.52 10.55 15.70
N ASP A 131 9.58 9.88 16.11
CA ASP A 131 10.22 8.83 15.32
C ASP A 131 9.27 7.67 14.99
N TYR A 132 9.51 7.05 13.83
CA TYR A 132 8.72 5.91 13.34
C TYR A 132 8.56 4.80 14.38
N ASN A 133 9.59 4.56 15.19
CA ASN A 133 9.61 3.55 16.23
C ASN A 133 8.51 3.76 17.29
N SER A 134 8.14 5.00 17.61
CA SER A 134 7.04 5.31 18.52
C SER A 134 5.66 4.86 17.98
N TYR A 135 5.54 4.66 16.66
CA TYR A 135 4.30 4.23 16.01
C TYR A 135 4.26 2.74 15.67
N LEU A 136 5.39 2.03 15.79
CA LEU A 136 5.49 0.60 15.48
C LEU A 136 4.42 -0.24 16.19
N PRO A 137 4.17 -0.09 17.51
CA PRO A 137 3.11 -0.85 18.18
C PRO A 137 1.74 -0.65 17.53
N ILE A 138 1.40 0.58 17.15
CA ILE A 138 0.12 0.90 16.49
C ILE A 138 0.07 0.24 15.10
N MET A 139 1.13 0.33 14.31
CA MET A 139 1.22 -0.33 12.99
C MET A 139 1.08 -1.85 13.10
N LYS A 140 1.49 -2.43 14.24
CA LYS A 140 1.37 -3.87 14.51
C LYS A 140 -0.08 -4.30 14.76
N THR A 141 -1.02 -3.38 14.96
CA THR A 141 -2.46 -3.70 15.09
C THR A 141 -3.18 -3.85 13.74
N VAL A 142 -2.55 -3.40 12.65
CA VAL A 142 -3.13 -3.39 11.31
C VAL A 142 -3.39 -4.80 10.79
N SER A 143 -4.54 -4.99 10.16
CA SER A 143 -4.96 -6.28 9.62
C SER A 143 -5.68 -6.14 8.29
N VAL A 144 -5.19 -6.87 7.28
CA VAL A 144 -5.82 -6.90 5.95
C VAL A 144 -6.37 -8.30 5.67
N PRO A 145 -7.70 -8.45 5.47
CA PRO A 145 -8.30 -9.75 5.20
C PRO A 145 -7.69 -10.45 3.98
N ARG A 146 -7.52 -11.77 4.06
CA ARG A 146 -7.03 -12.63 2.95
C ARG A 146 -5.65 -12.22 2.42
N THR A 147 -4.79 -11.75 3.32
CA THR A 147 -3.38 -11.50 3.03
C THR A 147 -2.51 -12.31 3.99
N LYS A 148 -1.31 -12.66 3.54
CA LYS A 148 -0.24 -13.14 4.42
C LYS A 148 0.51 -11.92 4.93
N VAL A 149 0.82 -11.93 6.22
CA VAL A 149 1.75 -10.95 6.80
C VAL A 149 3.15 -11.48 6.60
N LYS A 150 4.01 -10.68 5.96
CA LYS A 150 5.44 -10.95 5.88
C LYS A 150 6.16 -9.82 6.63
N PRO A 151 6.83 -10.09 7.76
CA PRO A 151 7.74 -9.11 8.35
C PRO A 151 8.97 -8.99 7.45
N VAL A 152 9.44 -7.76 7.23
CA VAL A 152 10.75 -7.48 6.65
C VAL A 152 11.26 -6.28 7.42
N GLU A 153 12.30 -6.48 8.24
CA GLU A 153 12.80 -5.46 9.17
C GLU A 153 11.63 -4.89 10.01
N ASP A 154 11.57 -3.57 10.16
CA ASP A 154 10.51 -2.87 10.90
C ASP A 154 9.22 -2.65 10.08
N SER A 155 9.17 -3.20 8.86
CA SER A 155 8.04 -3.04 7.95
C SER A 155 7.08 -4.22 7.99
N ARG A 156 5.78 -3.92 7.91
CA ARG A 156 4.73 -4.95 7.79
C ARG A 156 4.12 -4.99 6.41
N TYR A 157 4.32 -6.12 5.74
CA TYR A 157 3.80 -6.39 4.41
C TYR A 157 2.55 -7.26 4.49
N HIS A 158 1.40 -6.70 4.12
CA HIS A 158 0.16 -7.44 3.92
C HIS A 158 -0.01 -7.75 2.44
N GLN A 159 0.27 -8.98 2.03
CA GLN A 159 0.31 -9.32 0.59
C GLN A 159 -0.44 -10.61 0.22
N ASN A 160 -0.96 -10.62 -0.99
CA ASN A 160 -1.34 -11.79 -1.78
C ASN A 160 -0.93 -11.55 -3.25
N ASP A 161 -1.23 -12.51 -4.12
CA ASP A 161 -0.78 -12.49 -5.53
C ASP A 161 -1.32 -11.29 -6.33
N SER A 162 -2.40 -10.66 -5.87
CA SER A 162 -3.08 -9.57 -6.57
C SER A 162 -2.93 -8.19 -5.92
N PHE A 163 -2.49 -8.15 -4.66
CA PHE A 163 -2.57 -6.96 -3.83
C PHE A 163 -1.49 -6.97 -2.74
N LYS A 164 -0.92 -5.80 -2.47
CA LYS A 164 0.05 -5.58 -1.40
C LYS A 164 -0.19 -4.24 -0.73
N LEU A 165 -0.34 -4.24 0.60
CA LEU A 165 -0.39 -3.04 1.44
C LEU A 165 0.82 -3.05 2.38
N VAL A 166 1.52 -1.92 2.47
CA VAL A 166 2.78 -1.81 3.22
C VAL A 166 2.79 -0.53 4.03
N PHE A 167 3.36 -0.63 5.23
CA PHE A 167 3.64 0.48 6.14
C PHE A 167 5.11 0.39 6.51
N TYR A 168 5.86 1.45 6.26
CA TYR A 168 7.30 1.45 6.51
C TYR A 168 7.84 2.86 6.71
N ASP A 169 9.02 2.93 7.33
CA ASP A 169 9.79 4.16 7.48
C ASP A 169 10.40 4.58 6.13
N LYS A 170 10.08 5.79 5.66
CA LYS A 170 10.60 6.35 4.41
C LYS A 170 11.63 7.47 4.65
N THR A 171 11.95 7.76 5.90
CA THR A 171 12.69 8.96 6.32
C THR A 171 14.03 9.08 5.59
N GLU A 172 14.92 8.10 5.74
CA GLU A 172 16.28 8.17 5.19
C GLU A 172 16.29 8.27 3.66
N LEU A 173 15.50 7.42 2.98
CA LEU A 173 15.37 7.46 1.52
C LEU A 173 14.79 8.78 0.99
N LEU A 174 13.98 9.49 1.77
CA LEU A 174 13.43 10.78 1.36
C LEU A 174 14.41 11.93 1.65
N ARG A 175 15.18 11.85 2.73
CA ARG A 175 16.24 12.81 3.11
C ARG A 175 17.37 12.90 2.10
N GLU A 176 17.66 11.81 1.37
CA GLU A 176 18.62 11.82 0.26
C GLU A 176 18.26 12.83 -0.85
N VAL A 177 16.99 13.24 -0.95
CA VAL A 177 16.47 13.98 -2.11
C VAL A 177 15.72 15.25 -1.72
N VAL A 178 15.14 15.30 -0.52
CA VAL A 178 14.35 16.42 0.00
C VAL A 178 14.79 16.75 1.42
N LYS A 179 14.94 18.04 1.73
CA LYS A 179 15.28 18.50 3.08
C LYS A 179 14.05 18.40 3.99
N ILE A 180 13.97 17.30 4.74
CA ILE A 180 12.94 17.07 5.76
C ILE A 180 13.59 16.84 7.12
N ALA A 181 13.03 17.42 8.17
CA ALA A 181 13.45 17.17 9.54
C ALA A 181 12.73 15.95 10.14
N ASP A 182 11.45 15.79 9.78
CA ASP A 182 10.54 14.85 10.44
C ASP A 182 10.72 13.40 9.98
N SER A 183 10.39 12.47 10.88
CA SER A 183 10.21 11.06 10.55
C SER A 183 8.97 10.86 9.66
N VAL A 184 9.02 9.88 8.76
CA VAL A 184 8.01 9.67 7.71
C VAL A 184 7.51 8.24 7.68
N LEU A 185 6.22 8.07 7.99
CA LEU A 185 5.48 6.85 7.69
C LEU A 185 5.01 6.88 6.23
N ARG A 186 5.38 5.89 5.44
CA ARG A 186 4.81 5.69 4.11
C ARG A 186 3.83 4.53 4.08
N ILE A 187 2.65 4.81 3.52
CA ILE A 187 1.62 3.82 3.24
C ILE A 187 1.61 3.57 1.74
N GLU A 188 1.81 2.31 1.33
CA GLU A 188 1.77 1.93 -0.08
C GLU A 188 0.73 0.86 -0.36
N CYS A 189 -0.13 1.13 -1.33
CA CYS A 189 -1.17 0.24 -1.81
C CYS A 189 -0.89 -0.14 -3.26
N ARG A 190 -0.47 -1.39 -3.48
CA ARG A 190 -0.03 -1.90 -4.78
C ARG A 190 -1.01 -2.93 -5.31
N TYR A 191 -1.55 -2.65 -6.49
CA TYR A 191 -2.41 -3.56 -7.25
C TYR A 191 -1.58 -4.24 -8.31
N MET A 192 -1.53 -5.58 -8.33
CA MET A 192 -0.61 -6.32 -9.21
C MET A 192 -1.36 -7.19 -10.23
N SER A 193 -2.68 -7.05 -10.34
CA SER A 193 -3.52 -7.87 -11.21
C SER A 193 -4.55 -7.04 -11.97
N PRO A 194 -4.65 -7.17 -13.32
CA PRO A 194 -5.69 -6.52 -14.11
C PRO A 194 -7.11 -6.89 -13.65
N LYS A 195 -7.33 -8.16 -13.23
CA LYS A 195 -8.62 -8.64 -12.75
C LYS A 195 -9.03 -7.93 -11.45
N LYS A 196 -8.06 -7.69 -10.55
CA LYS A 196 -8.27 -6.96 -9.31
C LYS A 196 -8.59 -5.50 -9.60
N ILE A 197 -7.82 -4.86 -10.48
CA ILE A 197 -8.06 -3.47 -10.92
C ILE A 197 -9.47 -3.33 -11.48
N LYS A 198 -9.88 -4.18 -12.44
CA LYS A 198 -11.23 -4.16 -12.99
C LYS A 198 -12.32 -4.36 -11.93
N LYS A 199 -12.11 -5.29 -11.01
CA LYS A 199 -13.09 -5.59 -9.94
C LYS A 199 -13.30 -4.39 -9.00
N GLU A 200 -12.22 -3.72 -8.64
CA GLU A 200 -12.26 -2.58 -7.73
C GLU A 200 -12.68 -1.33 -8.54
N LEU A 201 -11.92 -0.90 -9.54
CA LEU A 201 -12.16 0.36 -10.25
C LEU A 201 -13.30 0.32 -11.28
N GLY A 202 -13.97 -0.83 -11.46
CA GLY A 202 -15.04 -1.04 -12.45
C GLY A 202 -14.53 -1.28 -13.88
N SER A 203 -13.34 -0.76 -14.20
CA SER A 203 -12.64 -1.01 -15.45
C SER A 203 -11.14 -1.19 -15.21
N ASN A 204 -10.48 -1.82 -16.17
CA ASN A 204 -9.02 -1.81 -16.27
C ASN A 204 -8.53 -1.20 -17.58
N TYR A 205 -9.38 -0.57 -18.38
CA TYR A 205 -8.94 0.25 -19.51
C TYR A 205 -8.35 1.55 -19.01
N PHE A 206 -7.17 1.93 -19.53
CA PHE A 206 -6.41 3.07 -19.00
C PHE A 206 -7.19 4.38 -19.06
N PHE A 207 -7.86 4.65 -20.18
CA PHE A 207 -8.67 5.86 -20.38
C PHE A 207 -9.87 5.98 -19.41
N GLN A 208 -10.26 4.89 -18.74
CA GLN A 208 -11.38 4.87 -17.79
C GLN A 208 -10.92 4.96 -16.32
N ILE A 209 -9.60 4.95 -16.05
CA ILE A 209 -9.09 5.07 -14.70
C ILE A 209 -9.06 6.54 -14.30
N THR A 210 -9.80 6.91 -13.24
CA THR A 210 -9.89 8.28 -12.75
C THR A 210 -9.20 8.43 -11.39
N ASN A 211 -8.67 9.64 -11.12
CA ASN A 211 -8.04 9.96 -9.84
C ASN A 211 -9.00 9.75 -8.66
N GLY A 212 -10.26 10.20 -8.77
CA GLY A 212 -11.26 10.04 -7.71
C GLY A 212 -11.57 8.57 -7.39
N ALA A 213 -11.58 7.68 -8.40
CA ALA A 213 -11.72 6.24 -8.15
C ALA A 213 -10.52 5.71 -7.36
N LEU A 214 -9.29 6.06 -7.76
CA LEU A 214 -8.07 5.63 -7.06
C LEU A 214 -8.03 6.11 -5.61
N GLU A 215 -8.39 7.37 -5.35
CA GLU A 215 -8.52 7.94 -4.00
C GLU A 215 -9.51 7.15 -3.15
N GLY A 216 -10.76 7.01 -3.63
CA GLY A 216 -11.81 6.31 -2.89
C GLY A 216 -11.41 4.87 -2.57
N TYR A 217 -10.70 4.20 -3.47
CA TYR A 217 -10.19 2.87 -3.24
C TYR A 217 -9.02 2.81 -2.25
N PHE A 218 -8.06 3.71 -2.33
CA PHE A 218 -6.96 3.79 -1.36
C PHE A 218 -7.49 3.93 0.07
N TYR A 219 -8.40 4.89 0.28
CA TYR A 219 -8.98 5.13 1.60
C TYR A 219 -9.85 4.00 2.10
N LYS A 220 -10.65 3.37 1.23
CA LYS A 220 -11.41 2.17 1.58
C LYS A 220 -10.52 1.02 2.09
N TYR A 221 -9.33 0.84 1.53
CA TYR A 221 -8.39 -0.17 2.03
C TYR A 221 -7.70 0.26 3.33
N CYS A 222 -7.33 1.54 3.46
CA CYS A 222 -6.80 2.07 4.71
C CYS A 222 -7.81 1.90 5.85
N GLU A 223 -9.08 2.27 5.64
CA GLU A 223 -10.15 2.08 6.64
C GLU A 223 -10.32 0.63 7.09
N LYS A 224 -10.24 -0.32 6.14
CA LYS A 224 -10.31 -1.74 6.48
C LYS A 224 -9.07 -2.22 7.23
N ALA A 225 -7.89 -1.78 6.81
CA ALA A 225 -6.62 -2.17 7.41
C ALA A 225 -6.51 -1.65 8.85
N PHE A 226 -6.91 -0.40 9.07
CA PHE A 226 -6.89 0.29 10.35
C PHE A 226 -8.25 0.27 11.06
N SER A 227 -9.10 -0.72 10.79
CA SER A 227 -10.46 -0.74 11.37
C SER A 227 -10.45 -0.75 12.89
N THR A 228 -9.48 -1.46 13.50
CA THR A 228 -9.31 -1.49 14.96
C THR A 228 -8.94 -0.12 15.50
N LEU A 229 -8.00 0.58 14.86
CA LEU A 229 -7.61 1.94 15.23
C LEU A 229 -8.78 2.93 15.06
N LYS A 230 -9.54 2.81 13.96
CA LYS A 230 -10.71 3.67 13.67
C LYS A 230 -11.81 3.52 14.73
N GLN A 231 -12.04 2.30 15.23
CA GLN A 231 -13.08 1.96 16.20
C GLN A 231 -12.64 2.09 17.65
N PHE A 232 -11.34 2.27 17.90
CA PHE A 232 -10.80 2.32 19.26
C PHE A 232 -11.21 3.63 19.94
N GLU A 233 -11.95 3.53 21.03
CA GLU A 233 -12.33 4.68 21.84
C GLU A 233 -12.22 4.29 23.30
N PHE A 234 -11.24 4.88 23.98
CA PHE A 234 -10.98 4.67 25.39
C PHE A 234 -10.11 5.80 25.92
N LYS A 235 -10.49 6.36 27.07
CA LYS A 235 -9.69 7.34 27.79
C LYS A 235 -9.21 6.71 29.09
N PRO A 236 -7.90 6.55 29.32
CA PRO A 236 -7.38 5.97 30.54
C PRO A 236 -7.68 6.86 31.77
N ALA A 237 -7.78 6.25 32.95
CA ALA A 237 -7.98 6.98 34.22
C ALA A 237 -6.81 6.80 35.19
N SER A 238 -5.87 5.92 34.85
CA SER A 238 -4.66 5.61 35.59
C SER A 238 -3.58 5.12 34.62
N ASN A 239 -2.34 5.03 35.12
CA ASN A 239 -1.20 4.54 34.35
C ASN A 239 -1.01 3.02 34.49
N ASP A 240 -1.89 2.30 35.19
CA ASP A 240 -1.79 0.85 35.37
C ASP A 240 -2.52 0.09 34.25
N LEU A 241 -1.76 -0.46 33.31
CA LEU A 241 -2.30 -1.14 32.13
C LEU A 241 -3.30 -2.27 32.47
N LYS A 242 -3.05 -3.06 33.53
CA LYS A 242 -3.95 -4.16 33.91
C LYS A 242 -5.31 -3.61 34.37
N THR A 243 -5.32 -2.62 35.25
CA THR A 243 -6.54 -1.96 35.71
C THR A 243 -7.30 -1.31 34.56
N GLU A 244 -6.58 -0.63 33.66
CA GLU A 244 -7.15 0.01 32.48
C GLU A 244 -7.77 -1.01 31.50
N LEU A 245 -7.14 -2.17 31.31
CA LEU A 245 -7.69 -3.28 30.52
C LEU A 245 -8.98 -3.84 31.12
N VAL A 246 -9.03 -4.01 32.45
CA VAL A 246 -10.27 -4.42 33.13
C VAL A 246 -11.37 -3.40 32.90
N ARG A 247 -11.06 -2.09 33.01
CA ARG A 247 -12.05 -1.04 32.76
C ARG A 247 -12.52 -1.04 31.30
N TYR A 248 -11.60 -1.16 30.35
CA TYR A 248 -11.92 -1.23 28.93
C TYR A 248 -12.91 -2.37 28.62
N PHE A 249 -12.61 -3.60 29.07
CA PHE A 249 -13.50 -4.73 28.82
C PHE A 249 -14.83 -4.63 29.57
N THR A 250 -14.86 -3.94 30.72
CA THR A 250 -16.09 -3.66 31.47
C THR A 250 -16.98 -2.67 30.73
N ILE A 251 -16.43 -1.56 30.22
CA ILE A 251 -17.15 -0.57 29.39
C ILE A 251 -17.70 -1.24 28.12
N GLN A 252 -16.91 -2.11 27.50
CA GLN A 252 -17.30 -2.89 26.32
C GLN A 252 -18.29 -4.03 26.64
N LYS A 253 -18.78 -4.12 27.89
CA LYS A 253 -19.75 -5.12 28.37
C LYS A 253 -19.34 -6.56 28.06
N LYS A 254 -18.04 -6.86 28.10
CA LYS A 254 -17.53 -8.21 27.84
C LYS A 254 -17.77 -9.11 29.05
N ARG A 255 -18.14 -10.37 28.78
CA ARG A 255 -18.27 -11.40 29.81
C ARG A 255 -16.87 -11.72 30.38
N TYR A 256 -16.71 -11.63 31.70
CA TYR A 256 -15.46 -11.86 32.43
C TYR A 256 -14.33 -10.86 32.10
N PRO A 257 -14.51 -9.56 32.38
CA PRO A 257 -13.54 -8.52 32.01
C PRO A 257 -12.15 -8.73 32.63
N LYS A 258 -12.08 -9.17 33.90
CA LYS A 258 -10.80 -9.48 34.58
C LYS A 258 -9.99 -10.54 33.84
N ARG A 259 -10.61 -11.68 33.53
CA ARG A 259 -9.97 -12.76 32.78
C ARG A 259 -9.49 -12.29 31.39
N LEU A 260 -10.28 -11.47 30.69
CA LEU A 260 -9.88 -10.96 29.38
C LEU A 260 -8.71 -9.98 29.49
N ALA A 261 -8.67 -9.16 30.55
CA ALA A 261 -7.54 -8.29 30.84
C ALA A 261 -6.26 -9.09 31.11
N ASP A 262 -6.34 -10.15 31.93
CA ASP A 262 -5.21 -11.04 32.20
C ASP A 262 -4.72 -11.75 30.92
N GLU A 263 -5.65 -12.27 30.09
CA GLU A 263 -5.33 -12.86 28.79
C GLU A 263 -4.63 -11.84 27.87
N ALA A 264 -5.19 -10.62 27.75
CA ALA A 264 -4.67 -9.56 26.88
C ALA A 264 -3.27 -9.09 27.33
N PHE A 265 -3.09 -8.86 28.63
CA PHE A 265 -1.80 -8.50 29.22
C PHE A 265 -0.76 -9.60 28.97
N SER A 266 -1.12 -10.87 29.21
CA SER A 266 -0.20 -11.99 28.99
C SER A 266 0.18 -12.17 27.51
N TYR A 267 -0.71 -11.84 26.57
CA TYR A 267 -0.36 -11.84 25.15
C TYR A 267 0.54 -10.67 24.78
N LEU A 268 0.39 -9.51 25.40
CA LEU A 268 1.28 -8.37 25.22
C LEU A 268 2.70 -8.69 25.69
N GLU A 269 2.87 -9.29 26.87
CA GLU A 269 4.19 -9.69 27.37
C GLU A 269 4.89 -10.67 26.41
N LYS A 270 4.17 -11.70 25.95
CA LYS A 270 4.69 -12.66 24.96
C LYS A 270 4.99 -12.01 23.62
N TYR A 271 4.22 -10.99 23.26
CA TYR A 271 4.43 -10.23 22.05
C TYR A 271 5.71 -9.39 22.13
N GLN A 272 5.92 -8.68 23.24
CA GLN A 272 7.11 -7.89 23.49
C GLN A 272 8.38 -8.76 23.62
N ALA A 273 8.22 -10.00 24.08
CA ALA A 273 9.29 -11.00 24.15
C ALA A 273 9.51 -11.81 22.85
N ASP A 274 8.79 -11.51 21.76
CA ASP A 274 8.82 -12.27 20.48
C ASP A 274 8.53 -13.78 20.61
N THR A 275 7.82 -14.20 21.66
CA THR A 275 7.47 -15.61 21.94
C THR A 275 6.01 -15.96 21.61
N LEU A 276 5.20 -15.00 21.18
CA LEU A 276 3.76 -15.19 20.95
C LEU A 276 3.47 -16.26 19.88
N ASP A 277 4.20 -16.26 18.77
CA ASP A 277 3.97 -17.24 17.69
C ASP A 277 4.32 -18.67 18.14
N VAL A 278 5.38 -18.82 18.94
CA VAL A 278 5.78 -20.10 19.55
C VAL A 278 4.66 -20.58 20.48
N TYR A 279 4.20 -19.75 21.40
CA TYR A 279 3.08 -20.05 22.30
C TYR A 279 1.80 -20.47 21.55
N LEU A 280 1.46 -19.78 20.45
CA LEU A 280 0.31 -20.15 19.62
C LEU A 280 0.51 -21.47 18.88
N SER A 281 1.76 -21.82 18.56
CA SER A 281 2.12 -23.06 17.87
C SER A 281 2.21 -24.29 18.78
N GLU A 282 2.66 -24.11 20.02
CA GLU A 282 2.82 -25.14 21.06
C GLU A 282 1.52 -25.53 21.74
N SER A 283 0.49 -24.67 21.66
CA SER A 283 -0.87 -25.00 22.13
C SER A 283 -1.59 -26.11 21.33
N LYS A 284 -0.84 -26.98 20.63
CA LYS A 284 -1.34 -28.12 19.86
C LYS A 284 -1.40 -29.39 20.72
N LEU A 285 -2.64 -29.79 21.04
CA LEU A 285 -3.02 -31.20 20.93
C LEU A 285 -2.79 -31.62 19.47
N VAL A 286 -1.87 -32.56 19.25
CA VAL A 286 -1.59 -33.19 17.95
C VAL A 286 -2.63 -34.30 17.76
N ILE A 287 -3.54 -34.13 16.81
CA ILE A 287 -4.39 -35.23 16.30
C ILE A 287 -4.07 -35.36 14.80
N PRO A 288 -3.84 -36.58 14.29
CA PRO A 288 -3.62 -36.80 12.87
C PRO A 288 -4.95 -36.58 12.13
N ASN A 289 -4.88 -35.95 10.96
CA ASN A 289 -6.00 -35.45 10.12
C ASN A 289 -6.53 -34.05 10.50
N LYS A 290 -5.88 -33.01 9.98
CA LYS A 290 -6.37 -31.62 10.02
C LYS A 290 -7.67 -31.49 9.23
N SER A 291 -8.80 -31.74 9.86
CA SER A 291 -10.12 -31.46 9.30
C SER A 291 -10.33 -29.95 9.11
N GLU A 292 -11.20 -29.55 8.18
CA GLU A 292 -11.51 -28.13 7.92
C GLU A 292 -12.00 -27.40 9.19
N SER A 293 -12.65 -28.13 10.10
CA SER A 293 -13.11 -27.61 11.39
C SER A 293 -11.96 -27.18 12.30
N GLU A 294 -10.84 -27.92 12.34
CA GLU A 294 -9.64 -27.53 13.09
C GLU A 294 -8.99 -26.28 12.53
N ARG A 295 -8.93 -26.15 11.19
CA ARG A 295 -8.43 -24.95 10.53
C ARG A 295 -9.25 -23.74 10.95
N LYS A 296 -10.58 -23.84 10.86
CA LYS A 296 -11.51 -22.78 11.29
C LYS A 296 -11.38 -22.48 12.80
N ARG A 297 -11.18 -23.49 13.65
CA ARG A 297 -10.95 -23.30 15.09
C ARG A 297 -9.66 -22.54 15.37
N LYS A 298 -8.55 -22.87 14.70
CA LYS A 298 -7.27 -22.15 14.81
C LYS A 298 -7.38 -20.71 14.33
N GLU A 299 -8.06 -20.48 13.21
CA GLU A 299 -8.33 -19.13 12.70
C GLU A 299 -9.14 -18.30 13.71
N ARG A 300 -10.21 -18.86 14.30
CA ARG A 300 -10.99 -18.20 15.36
C ARG A 300 -10.16 -17.90 16.61
N LYS A 301 -9.32 -18.85 17.05
CA LYS A 301 -8.42 -18.65 18.20
C LYS A 301 -7.44 -17.52 17.94
N ARG A 302 -6.77 -17.52 16.78
CA ARG A 302 -5.85 -16.44 16.38
C ARG A 302 -6.55 -15.10 16.31
N LYS A 303 -7.78 -15.05 15.77
CA LYS A 303 -8.57 -13.83 15.73
C LYS A 303 -8.83 -13.28 17.14
N LYS A 304 -9.26 -14.13 18.08
CA LYS A 304 -9.49 -13.73 19.48
C LYS A 304 -8.20 -13.21 20.13
N VAL A 305 -7.08 -13.89 19.93
CA VAL A 305 -5.77 -13.47 20.48
C VAL A 305 -5.38 -12.10 19.93
N ASN A 306 -5.50 -11.90 18.62
CA ASN A 306 -5.20 -10.61 17.99
C ASN A 306 -6.14 -9.50 18.46
N GLU A 307 -7.43 -9.77 18.66
CA GLU A 307 -8.38 -8.79 19.20
C GLU A 307 -7.97 -8.34 20.61
N LEU A 308 -7.56 -9.27 21.48
CA LEU A 308 -7.12 -8.96 22.85
C LEU A 308 -5.76 -8.25 22.87
N LEU A 309 -4.80 -8.73 22.07
CA LEU A 309 -3.48 -8.11 21.94
C LEU A 309 -3.61 -6.67 21.40
N ASN A 310 -4.42 -6.45 20.37
CA ASN A 310 -4.62 -5.12 19.82
C ASN A 310 -5.22 -4.16 20.86
N ALA A 311 -6.15 -4.62 21.69
CA ALA A 311 -6.68 -3.81 22.79
C ALA A 311 -5.59 -3.43 23.79
N ALA A 312 -4.74 -4.38 24.20
CA ALA A 312 -3.61 -4.13 25.10
C ALA A 312 -2.62 -3.12 24.53
N ILE A 313 -2.21 -3.29 23.27
CA ILE A 313 -1.33 -2.37 22.56
C ILE A 313 -1.92 -0.95 22.54
N LEU A 314 -3.18 -0.80 22.11
CA LEU A 314 -3.77 0.54 21.96
C LEU A 314 -3.98 1.23 23.30
N ILE A 315 -4.34 0.50 24.37
CA ILE A 315 -4.47 1.07 25.72
C ILE A 315 -3.11 1.47 26.27
N GLU A 316 -2.09 0.62 26.15
CA GLU A 316 -0.71 0.93 26.55
C GLU A 316 -0.22 2.19 25.86
N GLN A 317 -0.43 2.29 24.54
CA GLN A 317 -0.08 3.49 23.77
C GLN A 317 -0.86 4.73 24.24
N THR A 318 -2.14 4.58 24.59
CA THR A 318 -2.94 5.71 25.11
C THR A 318 -2.47 6.17 26.50
N ILE A 319 -1.98 5.25 27.34
CA ILE A 319 -1.39 5.58 28.64
C ILE A 319 -0.07 6.32 28.46
N LEU A 320 0.80 5.85 27.56
CA LEU A 320 2.16 6.37 27.40
C LEU A 320 2.22 7.80 26.84
N ASN A 321 1.31 8.17 25.93
CA ASN A 321 1.38 9.45 25.21
C ASN A 321 0.05 10.21 25.22
N GLU A 322 -0.82 9.91 26.19
CA GLU A 322 -2.17 10.46 26.31
C GLU A 322 -3.05 10.25 25.05
N GLY A 323 -2.70 9.26 24.23
CA GLY A 323 -3.38 8.94 22.96
C GLY A 323 -3.01 9.87 21.80
N SER A 324 -2.02 10.75 21.94
CA SER A 324 -1.62 11.71 20.91
C SER A 324 -1.29 11.05 19.57
N HIS A 325 -0.50 9.96 19.56
CA HIS A 325 -0.13 9.24 18.33
C HIS A 325 -1.35 8.58 17.66
N ILE A 326 -2.24 7.99 18.46
CA ILE A 326 -3.46 7.35 17.98
C ILE A 326 -4.38 8.40 17.34
N ASN A 327 -4.63 9.51 18.04
CA ASN A 327 -5.51 10.58 17.56
C ASN A 327 -4.94 11.25 16.31
N TYR A 328 -3.63 11.50 16.28
CA TYR A 328 -2.95 12.05 15.12
C TYR A 328 -3.09 11.17 13.87
N LEU A 329 -2.78 9.87 13.99
CA LEU A 329 -2.94 8.94 12.88
C LEU A 329 -4.40 8.81 12.44
N ARG A 330 -5.35 8.77 13.37
CA ARG A 330 -6.78 8.72 13.04
C ARG A 330 -7.21 9.94 12.24
N SER A 331 -6.82 11.13 12.66
CA SER A 331 -7.18 12.36 11.96
C SER A 331 -6.63 12.37 10.54
N LEU A 332 -5.35 12.02 10.37
CA LEU A 332 -4.75 11.97 9.04
C LEU A 332 -5.36 10.89 8.15
N LEU A 333 -5.66 9.71 8.68
CA LEU A 333 -6.16 8.58 7.88
C LEU A 333 -7.64 8.69 7.52
N PHE A 334 -8.47 9.29 8.37
CA PHE A 334 -9.93 9.21 8.25
C PHE A 334 -10.64 10.56 8.16
N GLU A 335 -10.08 11.62 8.75
CA GLU A 335 -10.74 12.94 8.78
C GLU A 335 -10.19 13.86 7.69
N ASN A 336 -8.87 13.80 7.46
CA ASN A 336 -8.14 14.63 6.51
C ASN A 336 -7.44 13.79 5.42
N PRO A 337 -8.18 13.06 4.57
CA PRO A 337 -7.60 12.27 3.50
C PRO A 337 -6.97 13.18 2.41
N SER A 338 -5.67 13.01 2.15
CA SER A 338 -4.97 13.66 1.03
C SER A 338 -5.57 13.22 -0.32
N LYS A 339 -5.76 14.17 -1.24
CA LYS A 339 -6.23 13.87 -2.59
C LYS A 339 -5.04 13.71 -3.54
N ILE A 340 -5.27 13.09 -4.69
CA ILE A 340 -4.33 13.15 -5.80
C ILE A 340 -4.37 14.58 -6.33
N SER A 341 -3.19 15.14 -6.61
CA SER A 341 -3.12 16.52 -7.09
C SER A 341 -3.88 16.68 -8.40
N LEU A 342 -4.81 17.62 -8.48
CA LEU A 342 -5.43 17.98 -9.76
C LEU A 342 -4.50 18.96 -10.48
N LEU A 343 -4.29 18.76 -11.78
CA LEU A 343 -3.67 19.77 -12.62
C LEU A 343 -4.48 21.06 -12.46
N LYS A 344 -3.87 22.11 -11.87
CA LYS A 344 -4.44 23.45 -11.95
C LYS A 344 -4.53 23.76 -13.44
N LYS A 345 -5.74 23.82 -14.00
CA LYS A 345 -5.94 24.55 -15.26
C LYS A 345 -5.32 25.91 -15.03
N GLU A 346 -4.34 26.30 -15.84
CA GLU A 346 -3.80 27.66 -15.81
C GLU A 346 -5.00 28.60 -15.77
N SER A 347 -5.19 29.28 -14.63
CA SER A 347 -6.13 30.39 -14.57
C SER A 347 -5.61 31.36 -15.61
N LYS A 348 -6.35 31.52 -16.71
CA LYS A 348 -6.11 32.60 -17.67
C LYS A 348 -5.92 33.86 -16.82
N ARG A 349 -4.68 34.37 -16.77
CA ARG A 349 -4.44 35.72 -16.29
C ARG A 349 -5.23 36.59 -17.25
N VAL A 350 -6.37 37.08 -16.79
CA VAL A 350 -7.06 38.18 -17.45
C VAL A 350 -6.06 39.35 -17.35
N PRO A 351 -5.55 39.88 -18.47
CA PRO A 351 -4.72 41.07 -18.42
C PRO A 351 -5.55 42.20 -17.83
N ALA A 352 -4.95 42.94 -16.89
CA ALA A 352 -5.52 44.14 -16.32
C ALA A 352 -5.74 45.22 -17.38
#